data_AF-A0AAD9JPW6-F1
#
_entry.id   AF-A0AAD9JPW6-F1
#
_cell.length_a   1.000
_cell.length_b   1.000
_cell.length_c   1.000
_cell.angle_alpha   90.00
_cell.angle_beta   90.00
_cell.angle_gamma   90.00
#
_symmetry.space_group_name_H-M   'P 1'
#
loop_
_entity.id
_entity.type
_entity.pdbx_description
1 polymer ?
#
loop_
_entity_poly.entity_id
_entity_poly.type
_entity_poly.pdbx_seq_one_letter_code
_entity_poly.pdbx_strand_id
1 'polypeptide(L)'
;MLYVRVNVTITAEMNVNKTKTIKGVKADIRQDLDEYLWPVVRVFMSNLPLMTSLLSVPWIIFRAHRYVAKYVTDLSFDNTFLDYELEEIDRRRKHKDKTYLFPLETWETFRYITLFTLRLNVVELFGLVRAFIRVLLLVSVIISLFYMDFGLYYLTASIKLPLNVGVASESRQYIEVQGNGSVHNILAAMVNFTSRAHTVIPDLSPCRPRVTEPNYEQYCRIAIWCVTYGLFEIVVITWRRRMYHVVAAAVYPERQKLRARWLALHIMAERKLVHHTERLVRIYQPHLNARLSNSFIFYEPVFERYKFYNYYCYCRCTLASRMA
;
A
#
# COMPACT_ATOMS: atom_id res chain seq x y z
N MET A 1 -67.23 -11.87 -62.57
CA MET A 1 -66.93 -11.02 -61.41
C MET A 1 -65.43 -10.81 -61.35
N LEU A 2 -64.99 -9.59 -61.68
CA LEU A 2 -63.63 -9.14 -61.46
C LEU A 2 -63.51 -8.69 -60.00
N TYR A 3 -62.67 -9.35 -59.23
CA TYR A 3 -62.13 -8.76 -58.02
C TYR A 3 -60.62 -8.94 -58.02
N VAL A 4 -59.92 -7.82 -57.93
CA VAL A 4 -58.57 -7.75 -57.37
C VAL A 4 -58.67 -6.66 -56.31
N ARG A 5 -58.43 -7.02 -55.05
CA ARG A 5 -58.14 -6.04 -54.02
C ARG A 5 -56.92 -6.51 -53.25
N VAL A 6 -55.81 -5.90 -53.62
CA VAL A 6 -54.51 -5.96 -52.94
C VAL A 6 -54.61 -5.07 -51.70
N ASN A 7 -54.04 -5.52 -50.59
CA ASN A 7 -53.72 -4.63 -49.47
C ASN A 7 -52.45 -5.12 -48.78
N VAL A 8 -51.32 -4.48 -49.06
CA VAL A 8 -50.16 -4.49 -48.16
C VAL A 8 -49.60 -3.08 -48.14
N THR A 9 -49.90 -2.35 -47.06
CA THR A 9 -49.27 -1.08 -46.71
C THR A 9 -48.27 -1.35 -45.60
N ILE A 10 -46.99 -1.39 -45.95
CA ILE A 10 -45.91 -1.25 -44.97
C ILE A 10 -45.22 0.07 -45.28
N THR A 11 -45.74 1.12 -44.67
CA THR A 11 -45.02 2.39 -44.53
C THR A 11 -44.14 2.29 -43.30
N ALA A 12 -42.87 1.98 -43.51
CA ALA A 12 -41.83 2.30 -42.55
C ALA A 12 -40.85 3.25 -43.22
N GLU A 13 -41.28 4.50 -43.42
CA GLU A 13 -40.34 5.61 -43.49
C GLU A 13 -39.74 5.79 -42.10
N MET A 14 -38.72 5.00 -41.79
CA MET A 14 -37.77 5.43 -40.78
C MET A 14 -36.88 6.45 -41.46
N ASN A 15 -37.41 7.66 -41.63
CA ASN A 15 -36.60 8.83 -41.91
C ASN A 15 -35.86 9.15 -40.60
N VAL A 16 -34.87 8.32 -40.28
CA VAL A 16 -33.90 8.69 -39.26
C VAL A 16 -33.11 9.80 -39.92
N ASN A 17 -33.53 11.05 -39.66
CA ASN A 17 -32.66 12.21 -39.77
C ASN A 17 -31.44 11.88 -38.90
N LYS A 18 -30.45 11.19 -39.46
CA LYS A 18 -29.15 11.00 -38.85
C LYS A 18 -28.50 12.37 -38.88
N THR A 19 -28.87 13.19 -37.92
CA THR A 19 -28.37 14.55 -37.75
C THR A 19 -26.85 14.57 -37.63
N LYS A 20 -26.23 13.44 -37.27
CA LYS A 20 -24.78 13.23 -37.30
C LYS A 20 -24.40 11.82 -37.74
N THR A 21 -23.34 11.71 -38.53
CA THR A 21 -22.70 10.43 -38.87
C THR A 21 -22.09 9.79 -37.61
N ILE A 22 -22.06 8.45 -37.51
CA ILE A 22 -21.47 7.72 -36.37
C ILE A 22 -20.01 8.15 -36.09
N LYS A 23 -19.25 8.49 -37.13
CA LYS A 23 -17.91 9.08 -37.01
C LYS A 23 -17.93 10.45 -36.31
N GLY A 24 -18.92 11.28 -36.61
CA GLY A 24 -19.15 12.57 -35.96
C GLY A 24 -19.54 12.39 -34.49
N VAL A 25 -20.46 11.46 -34.19
CA VAL A 25 -20.85 11.16 -32.79
C VAL A 25 -19.65 10.68 -31.96
N LYS A 26 -18.76 9.85 -32.52
CA LYS A 26 -17.54 9.39 -31.83
C LYS A 26 -16.53 10.54 -31.62
N ALA A 27 -16.41 11.43 -32.60
CA ALA A 27 -15.55 12.61 -32.49
C ALA A 27 -16.08 13.56 -31.43
N ASP A 28 -17.40 13.81 -31.42
CA ASP A 28 -18.09 14.63 -30.42
C ASP A 28 -17.91 14.04 -29.01
N ILE A 29 -18.13 12.73 -28.80
CA ILE A 29 -17.95 12.11 -27.47
C ILE A 29 -16.49 12.20 -27.01
N ARG A 30 -15.51 12.05 -27.91
CA ARG A 30 -14.08 12.22 -27.55
C ARG A 30 -13.78 13.68 -27.21
N GLN A 31 -14.32 14.60 -28.00
CA GLN A 31 -14.16 16.02 -27.78
C GLN A 31 -14.79 16.44 -26.45
N ASP A 32 -15.98 15.95 -26.13
CA ASP A 32 -16.65 16.18 -24.84
C ASP A 32 -15.81 15.60 -23.69
N LEU A 33 -15.31 14.35 -23.82
CA LEU A 33 -14.43 13.77 -22.81
C LEU A 33 -13.17 14.62 -22.62
N ASP A 34 -12.57 15.08 -23.72
CA ASP A 34 -11.34 15.84 -23.66
C ASP A 34 -11.58 17.28 -23.13
N GLU A 35 -12.75 17.85 -23.38
CA GLU A 35 -13.16 19.18 -22.93
C GLU A 35 -13.52 19.20 -21.45
N TYR A 36 -14.21 18.16 -20.93
CA TYR A 36 -14.65 18.13 -19.54
C TYR A 36 -13.67 17.42 -18.59
N LEU A 37 -13.06 16.31 -19.02
CA LEU A 37 -12.30 15.43 -18.11
C LEU A 37 -10.82 15.84 -17.99
N TRP A 38 -10.16 16.18 -19.09
CA TRP A 38 -8.72 16.55 -19.06
C TRP A 38 -8.40 17.81 -18.26
N PRO A 39 -9.22 18.89 -18.28
CA PRO A 39 -8.93 20.05 -17.46
C PRO A 39 -9.02 19.72 -15.97
N VAL A 40 -10.02 18.92 -15.57
CA VAL A 40 -10.19 18.48 -14.18
C VAL A 40 -9.01 17.64 -13.73
N VAL A 41 -8.61 16.63 -14.52
CA VAL A 41 -7.43 15.79 -14.23
C VAL A 41 -6.16 16.63 -14.18
N ARG A 42 -5.96 17.56 -15.12
CA ARG A 42 -4.79 18.42 -15.18
C ARG A 42 -4.70 19.35 -13.98
N VAL A 43 -5.81 20.01 -13.61
CA VAL A 43 -5.88 20.89 -12.43
C VAL A 43 -5.62 20.08 -11.18
N PHE A 44 -6.24 18.91 -11.02
CA PHE A 44 -6.04 18.06 -9.86
C PHE A 44 -4.57 17.59 -9.74
N MET A 45 -4.01 17.01 -10.81
CA MET A 45 -2.65 16.45 -10.81
C MET A 45 -1.57 17.54 -10.68
N SER A 46 -1.76 18.72 -11.27
CA SER A 46 -0.81 19.83 -11.16
C SER A 46 -0.80 20.46 -9.77
N ASN A 47 -1.94 20.48 -9.07
CA ASN A 47 -2.04 21.04 -7.71
C ASN A 47 -1.78 20.02 -6.61
N LEU A 48 -1.77 18.72 -6.91
CA LEU A 48 -1.53 17.65 -5.94
C LEU A 48 -0.22 17.81 -5.13
N PRO A 49 0.92 18.21 -5.73
CA PRO A 49 2.15 18.50 -4.97
C PRO A 49 1.99 19.69 -4.01
N LEU A 50 1.28 20.74 -4.44
CA LEU A 50 1.04 21.92 -3.60
C LEU A 50 0.13 21.56 -2.42
N MET A 51 -0.97 20.83 -2.66
CA MET A 51 -1.89 20.40 -1.60
C MET A 51 -1.20 19.47 -0.59
N THR A 52 -0.41 18.52 -1.08
CA THR A 52 0.35 17.61 -0.21
C THR A 52 1.41 18.36 0.61
N SER A 53 2.10 19.34 0.03
CA SER A 53 3.04 20.21 0.75
C SER A 53 2.34 21.04 1.84
N LEU A 54 1.24 21.72 1.51
CA LEU A 54 0.50 22.58 2.45
C LEU A 54 -0.03 21.82 3.68
N LEU A 55 -0.37 20.53 3.52
CA LEU A 55 -0.82 19.70 4.63
C LEU A 55 0.34 19.05 5.40
N SER A 56 1.41 18.65 4.71
CA SER A 56 2.52 17.91 5.33
C SER A 56 3.47 18.81 6.11
N VAL A 57 3.75 20.04 5.64
CA VAL A 57 4.71 20.94 6.31
C VAL A 57 4.27 21.34 7.72
N PRO A 58 3.03 21.84 7.95
CA PRO A 58 2.58 22.15 9.31
C PRO A 58 2.56 20.92 10.22
N TRP A 59 2.25 19.75 9.66
CA TRP A 59 2.24 18.49 10.41
C TRP A 59 3.65 18.08 10.87
N ILE A 60 4.66 18.26 10.01
CA ILE A 60 6.06 18.00 10.36
C ILE A 60 6.52 18.98 11.44
N ILE A 61 6.20 20.27 11.30
CA ILE A 61 6.53 21.31 12.29
C ILE A 61 5.89 20.98 13.65
N PHE A 62 4.60 20.65 13.66
CA PHE A 62 3.89 20.24 14.87
C PHE A 62 4.54 19.04 15.56
N ARG A 63 4.92 18.00 14.79
CA ARG A 63 5.65 16.83 15.32
C ARG A 63 7.01 17.19 15.90
N ALA A 64 7.75 18.10 15.26
CA ALA A 64 9.04 18.56 15.75
C ALA A 64 8.88 19.32 17.08
N HIS A 65 7.95 20.28 17.17
CA HIS A 65 7.66 20.99 18.42
C HIS A 65 7.22 20.04 19.53
N ARG A 66 6.33 19.09 19.23
CA ARG A 66 5.90 18.04 20.17
C ARG A 66 7.07 17.23 20.71
N TYR A 67 8.06 16.91 19.87
CA TYR A 67 9.25 16.18 20.28
C TYR A 67 10.11 17.04 21.22
N VAL A 68 10.42 18.28 20.84
CA VAL A 68 11.23 19.19 21.65
C VAL A 68 10.56 19.49 23.00
N ALA A 69 9.26 19.76 23.00
CA ALA A 69 8.50 19.98 24.23
C ALA A 69 8.65 18.79 25.20
N LYS A 70 8.44 17.56 24.72
CA LYS A 70 8.64 16.36 25.54
C LYS A 70 10.08 16.17 25.98
N TYR A 71 11.04 16.43 25.09
CA TYR A 71 12.47 16.29 25.37
C TYR A 71 12.91 17.19 26.54
N VAL A 72 12.36 18.41 26.62
CA VAL A 72 12.65 19.37 27.68
C VAL A 72 11.90 19.06 28.98
N THR A 73 10.64 18.61 28.91
CA THR A 73 9.80 18.38 30.10
C THR A 73 10.08 17.07 30.80
N ASP A 74 10.40 16.00 30.06
CA ASP A 74 10.47 14.64 30.59
C ASP A 74 11.88 14.06 30.41
N LEU A 75 12.52 13.71 31.54
CA LEU A 75 13.87 13.13 31.56
C LEU A 75 13.89 11.66 31.08
N SER A 76 12.77 10.96 31.15
CA SER A 76 12.64 9.55 30.73
C SER A 76 12.33 9.41 29.24
N PHE A 77 11.77 10.44 28.62
CA PHE A 77 11.35 10.42 27.23
C PHE A 77 12.53 10.25 26.27
N ASP A 78 12.55 9.17 25.49
CA ASP A 78 13.58 8.87 24.47
C ASP A 78 15.02 8.90 25.03
N ASN A 79 15.18 8.57 26.31
CA ASN A 79 16.46 8.56 27.01
C ASN A 79 17.08 7.16 27.00
N THR A 80 17.26 6.59 25.81
CA THR A 80 17.85 5.26 25.60
C THR A 80 19.24 5.30 24.98
N PHE A 81 19.75 6.51 24.70
CA PHE A 81 21.02 6.69 24.01
C PHE A 81 22.17 6.79 25.01
N LEU A 82 23.23 6.02 24.77
CA LEU A 82 24.50 6.10 25.48
C LEU A 82 25.28 7.27 24.86
N ASP A 83 25.31 8.39 25.57
CA ASP A 83 25.95 9.63 25.15
C ASP A 83 27.28 9.86 25.89
N TYR A 84 28.13 10.74 25.35
CA TYR A 84 29.43 11.10 25.93
C TYR A 84 29.30 11.60 27.37
N GLU A 85 28.25 12.38 27.68
CA GLU A 85 27.98 12.86 29.04
C GLU A 85 27.78 11.72 30.04
N LEU A 86 27.21 10.60 29.61
CA LEU A 86 27.03 9.41 30.45
C LEU A 86 28.36 8.70 30.71
N GLU A 87 29.21 8.57 29.68
CA GLU A 87 30.55 8.02 29.81
C GLU A 87 31.44 8.88 30.72
N GLU A 88 31.31 10.21 30.65
CA GLU A 88 32.02 11.14 31.54
C GLU A 88 31.56 11.00 33.00
N ILE A 89 30.26 10.80 33.23
CA ILE A 89 29.74 10.51 34.57
C ILE A 89 30.34 9.21 35.09
N ASP A 90 30.45 8.18 34.25
CA ASP A 90 31.01 6.90 34.66
C ASP A 90 32.52 7.00 34.95
N ARG A 91 33.28 7.66 34.09
CA ARG A 91 34.71 7.90 34.30
C ARG A 91 34.99 8.59 35.62
N ARG A 92 34.22 9.64 35.95
CA ARG A 92 34.31 10.35 37.23
C ARG A 92 33.94 9.48 38.44
N ARG A 93 33.02 8.52 38.28
CA ARG A 93 32.68 7.56 39.36
C ARG A 93 33.78 6.53 39.55
N LYS A 94 34.36 6.04 38.46
CA LYS A 94 35.51 5.12 38.48
C LYS A 94 36.71 5.74 39.18
N HIS A 95 37.02 7.01 38.92
CA HIS A 95 38.08 7.73 39.65
C HIS A 95 37.80 7.92 41.15
N LYS A 96 36.55 7.80 41.59
CA LYS A 96 36.14 7.92 43.00
C LYS A 96 35.93 6.56 43.66
N ASP A 97 36.39 5.47 43.05
CA ASP A 97 36.19 4.08 43.47
C ASP A 97 34.72 3.76 43.80
N LYS A 98 33.79 4.36 43.05
CA LYS A 98 32.36 4.06 43.13
C LYS A 98 31.99 3.00 42.10
N THR A 99 30.83 2.37 42.32
CA THR A 99 30.24 1.43 41.36
C THR A 99 30.15 2.06 39.97
N TYR A 100 30.77 1.40 39.00
CA TYR A 100 30.80 1.80 37.60
C TYR A 100 29.56 1.30 36.85
N LEU A 101 29.24 1.96 35.75
CA LEU A 101 28.15 1.66 34.84
C LEU A 101 28.60 0.70 33.75
N PHE A 102 29.79 0.87 33.17
CA PHE A 102 30.28 0.01 32.07
C PHE A 102 31.22 -1.10 32.59
N PRO A 103 31.14 -2.35 32.07
CA PRO A 103 30.38 -2.80 30.90
C PRO A 103 28.88 -2.96 31.17
N LEU A 104 28.08 -2.81 30.11
CA LEU A 104 26.63 -3.08 30.14
C LEU A 104 26.38 -4.59 30.19
N GLU A 105 25.37 -5.00 30.95
CA GLU A 105 24.89 -6.39 30.97
C GLU A 105 24.18 -6.72 29.65
N THR A 106 24.14 -8.00 29.28
CA THR A 106 23.60 -8.43 27.98
C THR A 106 22.19 -7.92 27.72
N TRP A 107 21.32 -7.95 28.74
CA TRP A 107 19.95 -7.45 28.66
C TRP A 107 19.91 -5.92 28.45
N GLU A 108 20.77 -5.16 29.13
CA GLU A 108 20.87 -3.70 28.98
C GLU A 108 21.30 -3.28 27.57
N THR A 109 22.20 -4.04 26.95
CA THR A 109 22.67 -3.72 25.60
C THR A 109 21.56 -3.76 24.55
N PHE A 110 20.45 -4.49 24.78
CA PHE A 110 19.30 -4.49 23.88
C PHE A 110 18.41 -3.25 24.03
N ARG A 111 18.46 -2.59 25.19
CA ARG A 111 17.65 -1.42 25.50
C ARG A 111 18.38 -0.11 25.25
N TYR A 112 19.66 -0.07 25.62
CA TYR A 112 20.51 1.11 25.49
C TYR A 112 21.46 0.97 24.31
N ILE A 113 21.45 1.96 23.43
CA ILE A 113 22.22 1.96 22.17
C ILE A 113 23.11 3.19 22.09
N THR A 114 24.28 3.04 21.46
CA THR A 114 25.11 4.20 21.09
C THR A 114 24.57 4.83 19.80
N LEU A 115 24.72 6.15 19.67
CA LEU A 115 24.08 6.94 18.61
C LEU A 115 24.41 6.47 17.17
N PHE A 116 25.66 6.03 16.94
CA PHE A 116 26.18 5.71 15.61
C PHE A 116 26.27 4.21 15.30
N THR A 117 25.68 3.33 16.13
CA THR A 117 25.72 1.88 15.85
C THR A 117 24.58 1.43 14.94
N LEU A 118 24.85 0.51 14.01
CA LEU A 118 23.81 -0.10 13.16
C LEU A 118 22.85 -1.03 13.93
N ARG A 119 23.06 -1.20 15.24
CA ARG A 119 22.18 -2.00 16.10
C ARG A 119 20.84 -1.28 16.25
N LEU A 120 19.76 -2.00 15.97
CA LEU A 120 18.40 -1.51 16.15
C LEU A 120 17.93 -1.69 17.60
N ASN A 121 17.36 -0.65 18.17
CA ASN A 121 16.60 -0.74 19.42
C ASN A 121 15.21 -1.36 19.15
N VAL A 122 14.60 -1.97 20.17
CA VAL A 122 13.23 -2.54 20.12
C VAL A 122 12.23 -1.52 19.58
N VAL A 123 12.35 -0.25 19.99
CA VAL A 123 11.43 0.80 19.53
C VAL A 123 11.69 1.18 18.06
N GLU A 124 12.94 1.12 17.60
CA GLU A 124 13.29 1.32 16.18
C GLU A 124 12.78 0.15 15.34
N LEU A 125 12.86 -1.08 15.86
CA LEU A 125 12.33 -2.29 15.24
C LEU A 125 10.80 -2.21 15.05
N PHE A 126 10.06 -1.80 16.08
CA PHE A 126 8.61 -1.56 15.91
C PHE A 126 8.31 -0.45 14.91
N GLY A 127 9.17 0.58 14.84
CA GLY A 127 9.10 1.60 13.80
C GLY A 127 9.28 1.02 12.40
N LEU A 128 10.27 0.14 12.24
CA LEU A 128 10.58 -0.56 11.00
C LEU A 128 9.43 -1.47 10.57
N VAL A 129 8.86 -2.26 11.49
CA VAL A 129 7.70 -3.11 11.20
C VAL A 129 6.52 -2.28 10.71
N ARG A 130 6.24 -1.13 11.35
CA ARG A 130 5.19 -0.22 10.88
C ARG A 130 5.49 0.38 9.51
N ALA A 131 6.76 0.70 9.20
CA ALA A 131 7.15 1.15 7.88
C ALA A 131 6.96 0.06 6.83
N PHE A 132 7.38 -1.16 7.16
CA PHE A 132 7.20 -2.32 6.30
C PHE A 132 5.72 -2.58 5.98
N ILE A 133 4.84 -2.51 6.98
CA ILE A 133 3.39 -2.63 6.77
C ILE A 133 2.87 -1.54 5.83
N ARG A 134 3.32 -0.28 5.98
CA ARG A 134 2.91 0.81 5.06
C ARG A 134 3.38 0.56 3.63
N VAL A 135 4.62 0.11 3.44
CA VAL A 135 5.17 -0.22 2.12
C VAL A 135 4.41 -1.40 1.52
N LEU A 136 4.11 -2.43 2.31
CA LEU A 136 3.33 -3.58 1.87
C LEU A 136 1.93 -3.19 1.40
N LEU A 137 1.25 -2.32 2.16
CA LEU A 137 -0.07 -1.78 1.78
C LEU A 137 0.03 -0.99 0.46
N LEU A 138 1.04 -0.13 0.31
CA LEU A 138 1.28 0.60 -0.93
C LEU A 138 1.47 -0.36 -2.12
N VAL A 139 2.33 -1.37 -1.96
CA VAL A 139 2.57 -2.39 -2.99
C VAL A 139 1.30 -3.16 -3.33
N SER A 140 0.47 -3.52 -2.33
CA SER A 140 -0.80 -4.20 -2.60
C SER A 140 -1.76 -3.35 -3.43
N VAL A 141 -1.86 -2.05 -3.16
CA VAL A 141 -2.71 -1.14 -3.93
C VAL A 141 -2.22 -1.06 -5.38
N ILE A 142 -0.91 -0.95 -5.59
CA ILE A 142 -0.32 -0.83 -6.92
C ILE A 142 -0.52 -2.13 -7.72
N ILE A 143 -0.32 -3.28 -7.08
CA ILE A 143 -0.60 -4.59 -7.69
C ILE A 143 -2.08 -4.69 -8.07
N SER A 144 -3.01 -4.27 -7.20
CA SER A 144 -4.44 -4.24 -7.52
C SER A 144 -4.75 -3.35 -8.72
N LEU A 145 -4.11 -2.18 -8.83
CA LEU A 145 -4.25 -1.30 -10.00
C LEU A 145 -3.74 -1.98 -11.27
N PHE A 146 -2.61 -2.70 -11.21
CA PHE A 146 -2.10 -3.44 -12.37
C PHE A 146 -3.07 -4.54 -12.78
N TYR A 147 -3.60 -5.32 -11.83
CA TYR A 147 -4.62 -6.34 -12.14
C TYR A 147 -5.89 -5.73 -12.74
N MET A 148 -6.33 -4.57 -12.26
CA MET A 148 -7.48 -3.87 -12.82
C MET A 148 -7.21 -3.45 -14.27
N ASP A 149 -6.02 -2.96 -14.57
CA ASP A 149 -5.63 -2.52 -15.91
C ASP A 149 -5.54 -3.70 -16.89
N PHE A 150 -4.88 -4.79 -16.50
CA PHE A 150 -4.88 -6.04 -17.28
C PHE A 150 -6.28 -6.62 -17.43
N GLY A 151 -7.10 -6.58 -16.38
CA GLY A 151 -8.50 -7.00 -16.41
C GLY A 151 -9.30 -6.21 -17.44
N LEU A 152 -9.15 -4.89 -17.48
CA LEU A 152 -9.78 -4.01 -18.47
C LEU A 152 -9.29 -4.32 -19.89
N TYR A 153 -7.99 -4.57 -20.06
CA TYR A 153 -7.41 -5.01 -21.33
C TYR A 153 -8.03 -6.33 -21.82
N TYR A 154 -8.11 -7.35 -20.97
CA TYR A 154 -8.69 -8.64 -21.34
C TYR A 154 -10.20 -8.56 -21.59
N LEU A 155 -10.95 -7.84 -20.76
CA LEU A 155 -12.40 -7.66 -20.95
C LEU A 155 -12.71 -6.99 -22.30
N THR A 156 -11.99 -5.91 -22.62
CA THR A 156 -12.16 -5.23 -23.91
C THR A 156 -11.65 -6.06 -25.09
N ALA A 157 -10.65 -6.93 -24.88
CA ALA A 157 -10.20 -7.91 -25.86
C ALA A 157 -11.21 -9.06 -26.08
N SER A 158 -11.89 -9.54 -25.03
CA SER A 158 -12.93 -10.58 -25.13
C SER A 158 -14.19 -10.10 -25.83
N ILE A 159 -14.54 -8.81 -25.73
CA ILE A 159 -15.63 -8.19 -26.50
C ILE A 159 -15.33 -8.14 -28.01
N LYS A 160 -14.09 -8.51 -28.43
CA LYS A 160 -13.76 -8.76 -29.85
C LYS A 160 -14.31 -10.09 -30.37
N LEU A 161 -15.26 -10.73 -29.69
CA LEU A 161 -16.02 -11.84 -30.26
C LEU A 161 -16.50 -11.42 -31.66
N PRO A 162 -16.23 -12.22 -32.69
CA PRO A 162 -16.73 -11.89 -34.01
C PRO A 162 -18.26 -11.90 -33.89
N LEU A 163 -18.90 -10.73 -33.97
CA LEU A 163 -20.23 -10.65 -34.56
C LEU A 163 -20.05 -11.10 -36.02
N ASN A 164 -19.83 -12.41 -36.22
CA ASN A 164 -20.15 -13.12 -37.44
C ASN A 164 -21.67 -13.23 -37.47
N VAL A 165 -22.38 -12.10 -37.37
CA VAL A 165 -23.67 -12.02 -38.05
C VAL A 165 -23.25 -12.01 -39.49
N GLY A 166 -23.28 -13.20 -40.11
CA GLY A 166 -22.69 -13.46 -41.40
C GLY A 166 -22.92 -12.27 -42.30
N VAL A 167 -21.83 -11.63 -42.70
CA VAL A 167 -21.81 -10.83 -43.90
C VAL A 167 -22.11 -11.86 -44.99
N ALA A 168 -23.41 -12.10 -45.22
CA ALA A 168 -23.88 -12.54 -46.50
C ALA A 168 -23.32 -11.48 -47.43
N SER A 169 -22.24 -11.86 -48.11
CA SER A 169 -21.62 -11.12 -49.18
C SER A 169 -22.69 -10.33 -49.90
N GLU A 170 -22.40 -9.07 -50.26
CA GLU A 170 -23.15 -8.37 -51.30
C GLU A 170 -22.99 -9.12 -52.65
N SER A 171 -23.34 -10.41 -52.72
CA SER A 171 -23.76 -11.00 -53.97
C SER A 171 -25.13 -10.40 -54.24
N ARG A 172 -25.16 -9.30 -54.97
CA ARG A 172 -26.33 -8.96 -55.78
C ARG A 172 -26.49 -10.10 -56.78
N GLN A 173 -27.14 -11.20 -56.36
CA GLN A 173 -27.62 -12.20 -57.28
C GLN A 173 -28.78 -11.54 -58.03
N TYR A 174 -28.44 -10.94 -59.17
CA TYR A 174 -29.41 -10.42 -60.11
C TYR A 174 -30.06 -11.63 -60.79
N ILE A 175 -31.17 -12.09 -60.23
CA ILE A 175 -31.97 -13.17 -60.81
C ILE A 175 -32.85 -12.51 -61.88
N GLU A 176 -32.39 -12.56 -63.13
CA GLU A 176 -33.14 -12.07 -64.28
C GLU A 176 -34.15 -13.15 -64.72
N VAL A 177 -35.45 -12.87 -64.53
CA VAL A 177 -36.51 -13.77 -64.97
C VAL A 177 -36.86 -13.42 -66.41
N GLN A 178 -36.44 -14.20 -67.41
CA GLN A 178 -36.78 -13.96 -68.82
C GLN A 178 -38.08 -14.69 -69.21
N GLY A 179 -39.03 -13.97 -69.82
CA GLY A 179 -40.30 -14.51 -70.30
C GLY A 179 -41.32 -13.41 -70.58
N ASN A 180 -42.43 -13.72 -71.26
CA ASN A 180 -43.49 -12.75 -71.54
C ASN A 180 -44.87 -13.36 -71.20
N GLY A 181 -45.71 -12.62 -70.48
CA GLY A 181 -47.03 -13.05 -70.01
C GLY A 181 -47.28 -12.81 -68.51
N SER A 182 -48.51 -13.03 -68.05
CA SER A 182 -48.94 -12.69 -66.69
C SER A 182 -48.15 -13.41 -65.58
N VAL A 183 -47.63 -14.61 -65.84
CA VAL A 183 -46.82 -15.38 -64.88
C VAL A 183 -45.44 -14.76 -64.68
N HIS A 184 -44.83 -14.22 -65.73
CA HIS A 184 -43.54 -13.50 -65.64
C HIS A 184 -43.68 -12.27 -64.74
N ASN A 185 -44.76 -11.50 -64.89
CA ASN A 185 -45.00 -10.31 -64.06
C ASN A 185 -45.11 -10.64 -62.57
N ILE A 186 -45.71 -11.78 -62.23
CA ILE A 186 -45.86 -12.22 -60.83
C ILE A 186 -44.51 -12.68 -60.26
N LEU A 187 -43.75 -13.49 -61.00
CA LEU A 187 -42.41 -13.94 -60.57
C LEU A 187 -41.42 -12.78 -60.46
N ALA A 188 -41.43 -11.85 -61.42
CA ALA A 188 -40.59 -10.64 -61.38
C ALA A 188 -40.95 -9.75 -60.18
N ALA A 189 -42.24 -9.61 -59.86
CA ALA A 189 -42.66 -8.87 -58.67
C ALA A 189 -42.21 -9.55 -57.36
N MET A 190 -42.23 -10.89 -57.30
CA MET A 190 -41.84 -11.65 -56.11
C MET A 190 -40.32 -11.59 -55.87
N VAL A 191 -39.51 -11.72 -56.92
CA VAL A 191 -38.04 -11.55 -56.86
C VAL A 191 -37.65 -10.11 -56.52
N ASN A 192 -38.38 -9.12 -57.03
CA ASN A 192 -38.18 -7.72 -56.67
C ASN A 192 -38.56 -7.42 -55.21
N PHE A 193 -39.54 -8.14 -54.65
CA PHE A 193 -39.92 -7.99 -53.25
C PHE A 193 -38.89 -8.62 -52.30
N THR A 194 -38.38 -9.81 -52.62
CA THR A 194 -37.39 -10.51 -51.79
C THR A 194 -36.02 -9.84 -51.84
N SER A 195 -35.59 -9.35 -53.00
CA SER A 195 -34.33 -8.58 -53.13
C SER A 195 -34.36 -7.25 -52.37
N ARG A 196 -35.54 -6.66 -52.16
CA ARG A 196 -35.71 -5.41 -51.40
C ARG A 196 -35.81 -5.64 -49.88
N ALA A 197 -36.01 -6.89 -49.44
CA ALA A 197 -36.06 -7.29 -48.03
C ALA A 197 -34.69 -7.62 -47.42
N HIS A 198 -33.59 -7.44 -48.16
CA HIS A 198 -32.24 -7.61 -47.61
C HIS A 198 -31.99 -6.57 -46.50
N THR A 199 -32.00 -7.06 -45.26
CA THR A 199 -31.55 -6.31 -44.09
C THR A 199 -30.06 -6.04 -44.25
N VAL A 200 -29.72 -4.82 -44.63
CA VAL A 200 -28.33 -4.34 -44.59
C VAL A 200 -27.92 -4.29 -43.13
N ILE A 201 -27.27 -5.35 -42.66
CA ILE A 201 -26.63 -5.36 -41.34
C ILE A 201 -25.49 -4.35 -41.43
N PRO A 202 -25.52 -3.25 -40.67
CA PRO A 202 -24.44 -2.27 -40.72
C PRO A 202 -23.13 -2.92 -40.26
N ASP A 203 -22.03 -2.58 -40.93
CA ASP A 203 -20.71 -3.00 -40.47
C ASP A 203 -20.37 -2.26 -39.16
N LEU A 204 -20.36 -3.01 -38.04
CA LEU A 204 -20.00 -2.51 -36.71
C LEU A 204 -18.47 -2.49 -36.46
N SER A 205 -17.65 -2.85 -37.46
CA SER A 205 -16.18 -2.77 -37.38
C SER A 205 -15.62 -1.43 -36.85
N PRO A 206 -16.16 -0.23 -37.18
CA PRO A 206 -15.59 1.04 -36.68
C PRO A 206 -15.93 1.36 -35.22
N CYS A 207 -16.93 0.66 -34.64
CA CYS A 207 -17.33 0.78 -33.24
C CYS A 207 -16.50 -0.11 -32.31
N ARG A 208 -15.58 -0.92 -32.86
CA ARG A 208 -14.71 -1.80 -32.07
C ARG A 208 -13.79 -0.97 -31.16
N PRO A 209 -13.75 -1.23 -29.84
CA PRO A 209 -12.79 -0.57 -28.96
C PRO A 209 -11.37 -0.92 -29.41
N ARG A 210 -10.56 0.11 -29.67
CA ARG A 210 -9.13 -0.05 -29.94
C ARG A 210 -8.42 -0.27 -28.61
N VAL A 211 -8.21 -1.53 -28.28
CA VAL A 211 -7.46 -1.93 -27.09
C VAL A 211 -5.98 -1.67 -27.35
N THR A 212 -5.35 -0.88 -26.48
CA THR A 212 -3.90 -0.66 -26.49
C THR A 212 -3.29 -1.58 -25.44
N GLU A 213 -2.17 -2.23 -25.76
CA GLU A 213 -1.50 -3.13 -24.84
C GLU A 213 -0.91 -2.35 -23.64
N PRO A 214 -1.01 -2.89 -22.41
CA PRO A 214 -0.36 -2.33 -21.23
C PRO A 214 1.14 -2.10 -21.45
N ASN A 215 1.65 -0.92 -21.14
CA ASN A 215 3.07 -0.59 -21.36
C ASN A 215 3.96 -1.13 -20.23
N TYR A 216 4.62 -2.26 -20.50
CA TYR A 216 5.54 -2.93 -19.57
C TYR A 216 6.67 -2.03 -19.04
N GLU A 217 7.22 -1.13 -19.86
CA GLU A 217 8.29 -0.22 -19.44
C GLU A 217 7.81 0.75 -18.35
N GLN A 218 6.57 1.23 -18.46
CA GLN A 218 5.98 2.12 -17.47
C GLN A 218 5.73 1.42 -16.14
N TYR A 219 5.26 0.16 -16.16
CA TYR A 219 5.10 -0.62 -14.92
C TYR A 219 6.44 -0.93 -14.26
N CYS A 220 7.47 -1.28 -15.04
CA CYS A 220 8.83 -1.46 -14.52
C CYS A 220 9.33 -0.19 -13.85
N ARG A 221 9.10 0.98 -14.46
CA ARG A 221 9.42 2.26 -13.84
C ARG A 221 8.66 2.44 -12.53
N ILE A 222 7.34 2.27 -12.50
CA ILE A 222 6.54 2.40 -11.26
C ILE A 222 7.07 1.46 -10.16
N ALA A 223 7.39 0.21 -10.49
CA ALA A 223 7.94 -0.75 -9.54
C ALA A 223 9.29 -0.28 -8.94
N ILE A 224 10.20 0.24 -9.77
CA ILE A 224 11.48 0.80 -9.30
C ILE A 224 11.26 1.98 -8.33
N TRP A 225 10.32 2.87 -8.66
CA TRP A 225 9.98 4.00 -7.78
C TRP A 225 9.40 3.52 -6.44
N CYS A 226 8.63 2.44 -6.43
CA CYS A 226 8.10 1.86 -5.19
C CYS A 226 9.20 1.24 -4.31
N VAL A 227 10.13 0.50 -4.93
CA VAL A 227 11.24 -0.12 -4.21
C VAL A 227 12.17 0.95 -3.62
N THR A 228 12.52 1.96 -4.42
CA THR A 228 13.38 3.07 -3.97
C THR A 228 12.71 3.86 -2.83
N TYR A 229 11.41 4.14 -2.92
CA TYR A 229 10.65 4.76 -1.84
C TYR A 229 10.63 3.90 -0.57
N GLY A 230 10.42 2.58 -0.71
CA GLY A 230 10.43 1.65 0.42
C GLY A 230 11.77 1.60 1.15
N LEU A 231 12.88 1.57 0.40
CA LEU A 231 14.23 1.64 0.95
C LEU A 231 14.48 2.98 1.65
N PHE A 232 14.05 4.09 1.04
CA PHE A 232 14.17 5.42 1.64
C PHE A 232 13.42 5.53 2.97
N GLU A 233 12.17 5.04 3.05
CA GLU A 233 11.38 5.02 4.29
C GLU A 233 12.09 4.24 5.43
N ILE A 234 12.74 3.11 5.11
CA ILE A 234 13.50 2.29 6.07
C ILE A 234 14.70 3.07 6.62
N VAL A 235 15.44 3.77 5.77
CA VAL A 235 16.56 4.61 6.20
C VAL A 235 16.05 5.79 7.02
N VAL A 236 15.03 6.49 6.55
CA VAL A 236 14.51 7.67 7.26
C VAL A 236 13.95 7.29 8.63
N ILE A 237 13.26 6.16 8.80
CA ILE A 237 12.66 5.81 10.10
C ILE A 237 13.70 5.52 11.19
N THR A 238 14.82 4.90 10.82
CA THR A 238 15.91 4.57 11.73
C THR A 238 16.70 5.82 12.10
N TRP A 239 17.10 6.61 11.10
CA TRP A 239 17.94 7.78 11.31
C TRP A 239 17.19 8.98 11.90
N ARG A 240 15.90 9.16 11.60
CA ARG A 240 15.11 10.32 12.07
C ARG A 240 15.15 10.50 13.59
N ARG A 241 15.00 9.42 14.36
CA ARG A 241 14.98 9.51 15.83
C ARG A 241 16.36 9.88 16.39
N ARG A 242 17.41 9.28 15.84
CA ARG A 242 18.80 9.56 16.22
C ARG A 242 19.16 11.01 15.90
N MET A 243 18.76 11.49 14.73
CA MET A 243 18.96 12.89 14.33
C MET A 243 18.21 13.84 15.26
N TYR A 244 16.96 13.55 15.62
CA TYR A 244 16.24 14.36 16.60
C TYR A 244 16.94 14.41 17.96
N HIS A 245 17.47 13.29 18.43
CA HIS A 245 18.23 13.26 19.67
C HIS A 245 19.52 14.10 19.57
N VAL A 246 20.30 13.93 18.50
CA VAL A 246 21.55 14.68 18.27
C VAL A 246 21.28 16.18 18.22
N VAL A 247 20.27 16.60 17.47
CA VAL A 247 19.89 18.02 17.37
C VAL A 247 19.40 18.54 18.72
N ALA A 248 18.53 17.81 19.42
CA ALA A 248 18.01 18.25 20.72
C ALA A 248 19.10 18.34 21.80
N ALA A 249 20.05 17.39 21.80
CA ALA A 249 21.20 17.40 22.71
C ALA A 249 22.13 18.59 22.42
N ALA A 250 22.34 18.93 21.14
CA ALA A 250 23.14 20.08 20.74
C ALA A 250 22.48 21.42 21.13
N VAL A 251 21.15 21.53 20.99
CA VAL A 251 20.40 22.77 21.31
C VAL A 251 20.20 22.95 22.82
N TYR A 252 20.02 21.88 23.59
CA TYR A 252 19.74 21.92 25.03
C TYR A 252 20.77 21.12 25.85
N PRO A 253 22.05 21.53 25.88
CA PRO A 253 23.12 20.76 26.51
C PRO A 253 22.93 20.60 28.03
N GLU A 254 22.45 21.63 28.73
CA GLU A 254 22.18 21.56 30.17
C GLU A 254 21.08 20.55 30.53
N ARG A 255 20.07 20.42 29.66
CA ARG A 255 19.04 19.38 29.82
C ARG A 255 19.59 17.99 29.53
N GLN A 256 20.47 17.85 28.53
CA GLN A 256 21.11 16.58 28.24
C GLN A 256 21.97 16.08 29.42
N LYS A 257 22.71 16.96 30.11
CA LYS A 257 23.47 16.60 31.33
C LYS A 257 22.56 16.06 32.44
N LEU A 258 21.40 16.67 32.64
CA LEU A 258 20.41 16.19 33.62
C LEU A 258 19.83 14.83 33.22
N ARG A 259 19.52 14.65 31.94
CA ARG A 259 19.04 13.37 31.38
C ARG A 259 20.07 12.27 31.52
N ALA A 260 21.36 12.55 31.29
CA ALA A 260 22.45 11.59 31.48
C ALA A 260 22.60 11.19 32.96
N ARG A 261 22.50 12.14 33.89
CA ARG A 261 22.52 11.83 35.35
C ARG A 261 21.33 10.97 35.77
N TRP A 262 20.14 11.32 35.29
CA TRP A 262 18.92 10.54 35.55
C TRP A 262 19.06 9.12 35.00
N LEU A 263 19.54 8.96 33.76
CA LEU A 263 19.75 7.67 33.12
C LEU A 263 20.74 6.81 33.91
N ALA A 264 21.87 7.39 34.33
CA ALA A 264 22.87 6.69 35.13
C ALA A 264 22.27 6.18 36.45
N LEU A 265 21.46 7.01 37.13
CA LEU A 265 20.78 6.61 38.37
C LEU A 265 19.75 5.50 38.11
N HIS A 266 18.98 5.64 37.03
CA HIS A 266 17.94 4.69 36.64
C HIS A 266 18.52 3.30 36.37
N ILE A 267 19.59 3.21 35.57
CA ILE A 267 20.26 1.94 35.26
C ILE A 267 20.78 1.26 36.54
N MET A 268 21.45 2.02 37.42
CA MET A 268 21.95 1.45 38.68
C MET A 268 20.82 0.97 39.60
N ALA A 269 19.70 1.69 39.66
CA ALA A 269 18.53 1.27 40.42
C ALA A 269 17.91 -0.01 39.84
N GLU A 270 17.82 -0.10 38.52
CA GLU A 270 17.31 -1.27 37.80
C GLU A 270 18.19 -2.50 38.04
N ARG A 271 19.52 -2.39 37.93
CA ARG A 271 20.45 -3.48 38.28
C ARG A 271 20.27 -3.98 39.71
N LYS A 272 20.16 -3.07 40.68
CA LYS A 272 19.95 -3.45 42.09
C LYS A 272 18.66 -4.25 42.26
N LEU A 273 17.58 -3.82 41.61
CA LEU A 273 16.31 -4.51 41.65
C LEU A 273 16.42 -5.90 41.00
N VAL A 274 17.02 -5.98 39.80
CA VAL A 274 17.21 -7.25 39.08
C VAL A 274 18.02 -8.23 39.92
N HIS A 275 19.20 -7.85 40.40
CA HIS A 275 20.03 -8.74 41.24
C HIS A 275 19.36 -9.13 42.55
N HIS A 276 18.57 -8.23 43.16
CA HIS A 276 17.78 -8.56 44.34
C HIS A 276 16.73 -9.62 44.01
N THR A 277 15.99 -9.44 42.91
CA THR A 277 14.99 -10.43 42.47
C THR A 277 15.63 -11.77 42.10
N GLU A 278 16.77 -11.79 41.41
CA GLU A 278 17.51 -13.02 41.09
C GLU A 278 17.96 -13.76 42.35
N ARG A 279 18.40 -13.03 43.38
CA ARG A 279 18.77 -13.61 44.68
C ARG A 279 17.56 -14.23 45.37
N LEU A 280 16.43 -13.53 45.41
CA LEU A 280 15.20 -14.07 46.00
C LEU A 280 14.71 -15.30 45.25
N VAL A 281 14.68 -15.25 43.91
CA VAL A 281 14.31 -16.40 43.08
C VAL A 281 15.20 -17.59 43.40
N ARG A 282 16.53 -17.42 43.47
CA ARG A 282 17.46 -18.51 43.82
C ARG A 282 17.18 -19.12 45.20
N ILE A 283 16.79 -18.32 46.19
CA ILE A 283 16.44 -18.79 47.55
C ILE A 283 15.11 -19.55 47.55
N TYR A 284 14.09 -19.04 46.85
CA TYR A 284 12.74 -19.62 46.86
C TYR A 284 12.53 -20.74 45.84
N GLN A 285 13.34 -20.83 44.77
CA GLN A 285 13.28 -21.87 43.73
C GLN A 285 13.27 -23.30 44.31
N PRO A 286 14.17 -23.69 45.23
CA PRO A 286 14.16 -25.05 45.79
C PRO A 286 12.90 -25.35 46.60
N HIS A 287 12.35 -24.37 47.33
CA HIS A 287 11.11 -24.53 48.09
C HIS A 287 9.89 -24.71 47.18
N LEU A 288 9.83 -23.95 46.08
CA LEU A 288 8.80 -24.11 45.04
C LEU A 288 8.91 -25.49 44.36
N ASN A 289 10.11 -25.93 44.00
CA ASN A 289 10.33 -27.23 43.37
C ASN A 289 10.00 -28.39 44.32
N ALA A 290 10.32 -28.30 45.61
CA ALA A 290 9.96 -29.30 46.61
C ALA A 290 8.43 -29.37 46.84
N ARG A 291 7.74 -28.23 46.78
CA ARG A 291 6.27 -28.18 46.90
C ARG A 291 5.58 -28.77 45.66
N LEU A 292 6.11 -28.47 44.46
CA LEU A 292 5.63 -29.02 43.19
C LEU A 292 5.92 -30.52 43.05
N SER A 293 7.04 -31.03 43.60
CA SER A 293 7.34 -32.46 43.67
C SER A 293 6.31 -33.25 44.48
N ASN A 294 5.72 -32.65 45.52
CA ASN A 294 4.67 -33.27 46.34
C ASN A 294 3.26 -33.11 45.76
N SER A 295 3.13 -32.41 44.63
CA SER A 295 1.84 -32.16 43.97
C SER A 295 2.01 -32.24 42.45
N PHE A 296 2.42 -33.41 41.96
CA PHE A 296 2.50 -33.66 40.52
C PHE A 296 1.13 -34.06 39.95
N ILE A 297 0.31 -33.06 39.62
CA ILE A 297 -0.58 -33.09 38.45
C ILE A 297 -0.52 -31.71 37.77
N PHE A 298 0.34 -31.63 36.76
CA PHE A 298 0.15 -30.93 35.49
C PHE A 298 -0.65 -29.62 35.52
N TYR A 299 0.00 -28.47 35.76
CA TYR A 299 -0.36 -27.17 35.13
C TYR A 299 0.82 -26.19 35.22
N GLU A 300 1.65 -26.20 34.17
CA GLU A 300 2.39 -25.04 33.68
C GLU A 300 1.41 -24.31 32.73
N PRO A 301 1.03 -23.01 32.88
CA PRO A 301 1.87 -21.85 33.18
C PRO A 301 1.17 -20.71 33.99
N VAL A 302 1.63 -20.38 35.20
CA VAL A 302 1.21 -19.12 35.90
C VAL A 302 2.38 -18.15 36.07
N PHE A 303 3.63 -18.61 35.97
CA PHE A 303 4.82 -17.78 36.14
C PHE A 303 5.11 -16.82 34.98
N GLU A 304 4.52 -17.02 33.80
CA GLU A 304 4.57 -16.04 32.69
C GLU A 304 3.70 -14.79 32.98
N ARG A 305 2.72 -14.87 33.89
CA ARG A 305 1.77 -13.76 34.12
C ARG A 305 2.32 -12.63 34.99
N TYR A 306 3.35 -12.87 35.80
CA TYR A 306 4.01 -11.82 36.59
C TYR A 306 5.09 -11.04 35.82
N LYS A 307 5.46 -11.48 34.61
CA LYS A 307 6.26 -10.68 33.68
C LYS A 307 5.45 -9.64 32.90
N PHE A 308 4.13 -9.55 33.10
CA PHE A 308 3.26 -8.71 32.28
C PHE A 308 3.05 -7.26 32.75
N TYR A 309 3.57 -6.85 33.91
CA TYR A 309 3.34 -5.49 34.42
C TYR A 309 4.54 -4.52 34.35
N ASN A 310 5.68 -4.93 33.79
CA ASN A 310 6.76 -4.00 33.47
C ASN A 310 6.84 -3.76 31.96
N TYR A 311 6.47 -2.53 31.61
CA TYR A 311 6.54 -1.96 30.27
C TYR A 311 7.87 -2.29 29.56
N TYR A 312 7.74 -2.60 28.26
CA TYR A 312 8.77 -2.83 27.23
C TYR A 312 9.21 -4.29 26.97
N CYS A 313 8.52 -4.87 25.98
CA CYS A 313 8.86 -6.04 25.14
C CYS A 313 10.34 -6.48 25.13
N TYR A 314 10.60 -7.67 25.67
CA TYR A 314 11.70 -8.53 25.22
C TYR A 314 11.19 -9.43 24.08
N CYS A 315 11.84 -9.34 22.91
CA CYS A 315 11.81 -10.40 21.91
C CYS A 315 12.46 -11.65 22.52
N ARG A 316 11.64 -12.69 22.74
CA ARG A 316 12.10 -14.03 23.07
C ARG A 316 12.40 -14.77 21.76
N CYS A 317 13.68 -14.86 21.37
CA CYS A 317 14.12 -15.85 20.40
C CYS A 317 14.29 -17.18 21.13
N THR A 318 13.33 -18.08 20.98
CA THR A 318 13.44 -19.50 21.32
C THR A 318 13.50 -20.31 20.02
N LEU A 319 14.67 -20.82 19.70
CA LEU A 319 14.91 -22.06 18.96
C LEU A 319 16.39 -22.40 19.24
N ALA A 320 16.67 -23.20 20.27
CA ALA A 320 16.69 -24.65 20.19
C ALA A 320 17.75 -25.16 19.19
N SER A 321 18.99 -25.27 19.65
CA SER A 321 19.95 -26.26 19.14
C SER A 321 20.97 -26.61 20.24
N ARG A 322 20.51 -27.43 21.19
CA ARG A 322 21.37 -28.40 21.88
C ARG A 322 20.87 -29.77 21.43
N MET A 323 21.59 -30.40 20.51
CA MET A 323 21.72 -31.86 20.37
C MET A 323 22.98 -32.11 19.54
N ALA A 324 23.86 -32.96 20.09
CA ALA A 324 25.14 -33.46 19.56
C ALA A 324 26.32 -32.47 19.57
#